data_AF-A0A0G3EFC7-F1
#
_entry.id   AF-A0A0G3EFC7-F1
#
_cell.length_a   1.000
_cell.length_b   1.000
_cell.length_c   1.000
_cell.angle_alpha   90.00
_cell.angle_beta   90.00
_cell.angle_gamma   90.00
#
_symmetry.space_group_name_H-M   'P 1'
#
loop_
_entity.id
_entity.type
_entity.pdbx_description
1 polymer ?
#
loop_
_entity_poly.entity_id
_entity_poly.type
_entity_poly.pdbx_seq_one_letter_code
_entity_poly.pdbx_strand_id
1 'polypeptide(L)'
;MKPDEPDHPAGPEGPSADALPSSPAPLCGVPLRERPRETFERMGARHVPDAVLLAILMRSGVRGCNVIELAREILARYGSLSALARASVRELSRIRGVGRVKAQVLHAALELSRRMAEEEREERPRMASPASVAALLRDDVLRLENEVFWVLLLDARHRLLSPPNLVTRGLLDSSLVHPREVFREAVRSSAAAVIVAHNHPSGDPEPSAGDLAVTRKLIAAGRIMDIRLLDHVICVPRDAGTGREYLSLRAAGLLNFEEGSEGCG
;
A
#
# COMPACT_ATOMS: atom_id res chain seq x y z
N MET A 1 -18.05 32.04 40.53
CA MET A 1 -17.55 30.68 40.30
C MET A 1 -17.44 30.48 38.79
N LYS A 2 -16.22 30.57 38.24
CA LYS A 2 -15.93 30.18 36.85
C LYS A 2 -15.60 28.69 36.86
N PRO A 3 -16.01 27.89 35.86
CA PRO A 3 -15.58 26.51 35.73
C PRO A 3 -14.17 26.46 35.11
N ASP A 4 -13.35 25.56 35.65
CA ASP A 4 -11.99 25.24 35.21
C ASP A 4 -11.97 24.62 33.80
N GLU A 5 -10.99 25.05 33.01
CA GLU A 5 -10.66 24.52 31.68
C GLU A 5 -9.73 23.30 31.85
N PRO A 6 -9.88 22.21 31.07
CA PRO A 6 -9.03 21.04 31.23
C PRO A 6 -7.65 21.24 30.57
N ASP A 7 -6.64 20.95 31.38
CA ASP A 7 -5.20 20.90 31.08
C ASP A 7 -4.91 20.00 29.87
N HIS A 8 -4.36 20.58 28.81
CA HIS A 8 -3.90 19.84 27.63
C HIS A 8 -2.47 19.32 27.90
N PRO A 9 -2.20 18.01 27.78
CA PRO A 9 -0.85 17.50 27.98
C PRO A 9 0.07 18.03 26.87
N ALA A 10 1.17 18.64 27.30
CA ALA A 10 2.25 19.12 26.45
C ALA A 10 2.71 18.00 25.49
N GLY A 11 2.71 18.31 24.18
CA GLY A 11 3.30 17.45 23.17
C GLY A 11 4.81 17.22 23.43
N PRO A 12 5.40 16.16 22.86
CA PRO A 12 6.79 15.82 23.14
C PRO A 12 7.70 16.97 22.70
N GLU A 13 8.49 17.48 23.65
CA GLU A 13 9.52 18.47 23.41
C GLU A 13 10.45 17.98 22.28
N GLY A 14 10.51 18.75 21.20
CA GLY A 14 11.40 18.45 20.08
C GLY A 14 12.86 18.44 20.56
N PRO A 15 13.71 17.52 20.06
CA PRO A 15 15.09 17.44 20.50
C PRO A 15 15.84 18.73 20.16
N SER A 16 16.62 19.18 21.14
CA SER A 16 17.48 20.36 21.14
C SER A 16 18.19 20.63 19.81
N ALA A 17 18.14 21.89 19.39
CA ALA A 17 19.10 22.42 18.42
C ALA A 17 20.51 22.38 19.02
N ASP A 18 21.51 22.20 18.16
CA ASP A 18 22.94 22.34 18.45
C ASP A 18 23.64 21.21 19.23
N ALA A 19 24.06 20.18 18.49
CA ALA A 19 25.40 19.63 18.63
C ALA A 19 25.84 19.01 17.30
N LEU A 20 26.62 19.74 16.51
CA LEU A 20 27.32 19.16 15.35
C LEU A 20 28.50 18.31 15.87
N PRO A 21 28.72 17.10 15.33
CA PRO A 21 29.96 16.37 15.57
C PRO A 21 31.17 17.18 15.06
N SER A 22 32.32 17.00 15.73
CA SER A 22 33.60 17.67 15.45
C SER A 22 33.94 17.72 13.96
N SER A 23 34.23 18.93 13.47
CA SER A 23 34.32 19.33 12.06
C SER A 23 34.99 18.30 11.13
N PRO A 24 34.21 17.55 10.34
CA PRO A 24 34.75 16.73 9.26
C PRO A 24 35.27 17.61 8.11
N ALA A 25 36.16 17.05 7.29
CA ALA A 25 36.79 17.76 6.20
C ALA A 25 35.75 18.33 5.21
N PRO A 26 36.05 19.48 4.55
CA PRO A 26 35.25 19.93 3.41
C PRO A 26 35.15 18.80 2.38
N LEU A 27 34.15 18.80 1.50
CA LEU A 27 33.98 17.72 0.51
C LEU A 27 35.25 17.46 -0.33
N CYS A 28 36.09 18.48 -0.53
CA CYS A 28 37.40 18.34 -1.17
C CYS A 28 38.34 17.37 -0.42
N GLY A 29 38.27 17.33 0.92
CA GLY A 29 39.01 16.40 1.78
C GLY A 29 38.35 15.03 1.96
N VAL A 30 37.17 14.79 1.37
CA VAL A 30 36.61 13.44 1.24
C VAL A 30 37.30 12.76 0.04
N PRO A 31 37.79 11.50 0.20
CA PRO A 31 38.39 10.76 -0.91
C PRO A 31 37.50 10.77 -2.15
N LEU A 32 38.09 10.98 -3.33
CA LEU A 32 37.33 11.14 -4.59
C LEU A 32 36.30 10.03 -4.79
N ARG A 33 36.68 8.79 -4.48
CA ARG A 33 35.84 7.58 -4.59
C ARG A 33 34.64 7.56 -3.62
N GLU A 34 34.64 8.37 -2.59
CA GLU A 34 33.61 8.47 -1.55
C GLU A 34 32.73 9.71 -1.71
N ARG A 35 33.02 10.55 -2.71
CA ARG A 35 32.20 11.71 -3.04
C ARG A 35 30.89 11.27 -3.73
N PRO A 36 29.82 12.08 -3.65
CA PRO A 36 28.47 11.61 -3.99
C PRO A 36 28.33 11.18 -5.46
N ARG A 37 28.84 11.98 -6.40
CA ARG A 37 28.66 11.74 -7.83
C ARG A 37 29.49 10.55 -8.30
N GLU A 38 30.71 10.46 -7.81
CA GLU A 38 31.66 9.39 -8.09
C GLU A 38 31.18 8.06 -7.48
N THR A 39 30.58 8.11 -6.28
CA THR A 39 29.93 6.94 -5.68
C THR A 39 28.71 6.50 -6.48
N PHE A 40 27.91 7.45 -6.96
CA PHE A 40 26.75 7.19 -7.82
C PHE A 40 27.15 6.59 -9.17
N GLU A 41 28.20 7.10 -9.82
CA GLU A 41 28.74 6.53 -11.05
C GLU A 41 29.26 5.10 -10.85
N ARG A 42 29.94 4.82 -9.73
CA ARG A 42 30.48 3.49 -9.45
C ARG A 42 29.40 2.45 -9.12
N MET A 43 28.43 2.81 -8.28
CA MET A 43 27.47 1.85 -7.72
C MET A 43 26.14 1.82 -8.47
N GLY A 44 25.81 2.90 -9.18
CA GLY A 44 24.52 3.10 -9.83
C GLY A 44 23.41 3.50 -8.87
N ALA A 45 22.35 4.09 -9.42
CA ALA A 45 21.24 4.68 -8.66
C ALA A 45 20.56 3.71 -7.67
N ARG A 46 20.52 2.40 -7.99
CA ARG A 46 19.83 1.38 -7.19
C ARG A 46 20.60 0.95 -5.93
N HIS A 47 21.91 1.20 -5.87
CA HIS A 47 22.77 0.65 -4.82
C HIS A 47 23.39 1.71 -3.91
N VAL A 48 23.28 2.98 -4.28
CA VAL A 48 23.77 4.05 -3.41
C VAL A 48 22.85 4.27 -2.21
N PRO A 49 23.40 4.63 -1.04
CA PRO A 49 22.58 5.04 0.10
C PRO A 49 21.75 6.29 -0.20
N ASP A 50 20.60 6.44 0.45
CA ASP A 50 19.73 7.62 0.34
C ASP A 50 20.48 8.93 0.59
N ALA A 51 21.45 8.92 1.51
CA ALA A 51 22.29 10.08 1.81
C ALA A 51 23.08 10.56 0.59
N VAL A 52 23.51 9.65 -0.30
CA VAL A 52 24.21 9.99 -1.55
C VAL A 52 23.24 10.63 -2.54
N LEU A 53 22.02 10.09 -2.67
CA LEU A 53 20.98 10.66 -3.54
C LEU A 53 20.61 12.09 -3.10
N LEU A 54 20.33 12.27 -1.80
CA LEU A 54 20.05 13.60 -1.23
C LEU A 54 21.25 14.55 -1.39
N ALA A 55 22.47 14.06 -1.21
CA ALA A 55 23.66 14.88 -1.36
C ALA A 55 23.84 15.39 -2.80
N ILE A 56 23.52 14.57 -3.81
CA ILE A 56 23.54 14.97 -5.22
C ILE A 56 22.51 16.07 -5.48
N LEU A 57 21.28 15.91 -4.97
CA LEU A 57 20.21 16.89 -5.11
C LEU A 57 20.57 18.24 -4.45
N MET A 58 21.16 18.20 -3.26
CA MET A 58 21.55 19.41 -2.52
C MET A 58 22.80 20.10 -3.09
N ARG A 59 23.64 19.37 -3.83
CA ARG A 59 24.89 19.79 -4.50
C ARG A 59 26.03 20.26 -3.59
N SER A 60 25.72 20.93 -2.48
CA SER A 60 26.70 21.50 -1.56
C SER A 60 26.24 21.42 -0.11
N GLY A 61 27.20 21.42 0.82
CA GLY A 61 26.94 21.46 2.26
C GLY A 61 26.76 22.89 2.76
N VAL A 62 27.12 23.11 4.01
CA VAL A 62 27.22 24.43 4.67
C VAL A 62 28.57 24.53 5.37
N ARG A 63 29.00 25.73 5.76
CA ARG A 63 30.26 25.88 6.50
C ARG A 63 30.23 25.01 7.77
N GLY A 64 31.23 24.13 7.90
CA GLY A 64 31.37 23.19 9.02
C GLY A 64 30.64 21.86 8.86
N CYS A 65 29.93 21.62 7.75
CA CYS A 65 29.22 20.37 7.50
C CYS A 65 29.18 20.07 5.99
N ASN A 66 29.77 18.96 5.55
CA ASN A 66 29.73 18.62 4.14
C ASN A 66 28.33 18.11 3.72
N VAL A 67 28.11 17.99 2.41
CA VAL A 67 26.78 17.69 1.86
C VAL A 67 26.29 16.28 2.21
N ILE A 68 27.22 15.32 2.43
CA ILE A 68 26.88 13.94 2.78
C ILE A 68 26.41 13.88 4.24
N GLU A 69 27.09 14.58 5.15
CA GLU A 69 26.64 14.68 6.55
C GLU A 69 25.32 15.41 6.67
N LEU A 70 25.15 16.53 5.95
CA LEU A 70 23.89 17.25 5.94
C LEU A 70 22.75 16.32 5.48
N ALA A 71 22.99 15.48 4.47
CA ALA A 71 22.01 14.49 4.01
C ALA A 71 21.70 13.44 5.08
N ARG A 72 22.71 12.94 5.79
CA ARG A 72 22.52 11.99 6.91
C ARG A 72 21.76 12.62 8.07
N GLU A 73 22.04 13.87 8.42
CA GLU A 73 21.34 14.60 9.48
C GLU A 73 19.86 14.79 9.13
N ILE A 74 19.55 15.15 7.89
CA ILE A 74 18.16 15.24 7.41
C ILE A 74 17.46 13.88 7.53
N LEU A 75 18.10 12.80 7.06
CA LEU A 75 17.52 11.45 7.16
C LEU A 75 17.31 11.02 8.61
N ALA A 76 18.27 11.28 9.50
CA ALA A 76 18.15 10.98 10.91
C ALA A 76 17.02 11.77 11.59
N ARG A 77 16.87 13.05 11.23
CA ARG A 77 15.82 13.93 11.77
C ARG A 77 14.41 13.47 11.42
N TYR A 78 14.18 13.01 10.19
CA TYR A 78 12.85 12.58 9.73
C TYR A 78 12.62 11.07 9.90
N GLY A 79 13.67 10.27 10.08
CA GLY A 79 13.62 8.81 10.28
C GLY A 79 13.24 7.99 9.03
N SER A 80 12.53 8.57 8.07
CA SER A 80 12.16 7.90 6.81
C SER A 80 12.00 8.89 5.65
N LEU A 81 12.18 8.39 4.41
CA LEU A 81 11.92 9.18 3.20
C LEU A 81 10.46 9.62 3.10
N SER A 82 9.52 8.80 3.57
CA SER A 82 8.10 9.15 3.59
C SER A 82 7.78 10.31 4.54
N ALA A 83 8.42 10.36 5.72
CA ALA A 83 8.28 11.49 6.63
C ALA A 83 8.94 12.75 6.04
N LEU A 84 10.11 12.61 5.43
CA LEU A 84 10.77 13.72 4.73
C LEU A 84 9.91 14.30 3.59
N ALA A 85 9.25 13.45 2.81
CA ALA A 85 8.39 13.85 1.70
C ALA A 85 7.13 14.61 2.12
N ARG A 86 6.68 14.46 3.37
CA ARG A 86 5.55 15.22 3.93
C ARG A 86 5.94 16.59 4.46
N ALA A 87 7.23 16.85 4.63
CA ALA A 87 7.71 18.12 5.16
C ALA A 87 7.50 19.25 4.14
N SER A 88 6.92 20.36 4.59
CA SER A 88 6.77 21.54 3.76
C SER A 88 8.12 22.18 3.43
N VAL A 89 8.17 22.94 2.33
CA VAL A 89 9.35 23.76 1.98
C VAL A 89 9.77 24.66 3.16
N ARG A 90 8.80 25.17 3.94
CA ARG A 90 9.07 26.02 5.11
C ARG A 90 9.78 25.25 6.22
N GLU A 91 9.35 24.03 6.51
CA GLU A 91 9.98 23.18 7.53
C GLU A 91 11.37 22.74 7.11
N LEU A 92 11.54 22.30 5.86
CA LEU A 92 12.85 21.96 5.30
C LEU A 92 13.80 23.16 5.34
N SER A 93 13.30 24.37 5.06
CA SER A 93 14.10 25.60 5.06
C SER A 93 14.60 26.01 6.46
N ARG A 94 14.06 25.43 7.54
CA ARG A 94 14.54 25.69 8.91
C ARG A 94 15.80 24.88 9.25
N ILE A 95 16.16 23.90 8.42
CA ILE A 95 17.35 23.07 8.63
C ILE A 95 18.57 23.88 8.21
N ARG A 96 19.55 23.99 9.12
CA ARG A 96 20.81 24.69 8.84
C ARG A 96 21.48 24.08 7.61
N GLY A 97 21.78 24.92 6.62
CA GLY A 97 22.39 24.47 5.36
C GLY A 97 21.40 24.07 4.25
N VAL A 98 20.10 24.00 4.57
CA VAL A 98 19.00 23.81 3.62
C VAL A 98 18.24 25.13 3.47
N GLY A 99 18.75 26.02 2.61
CA GLY A 99 18.01 27.23 2.24
C GLY A 99 16.78 26.91 1.37
N ARG A 100 15.96 27.93 1.12
CA ARG A 100 14.72 27.82 0.32
C ARG A 100 14.91 27.09 -1.01
N VAL A 101 16.00 27.37 -1.73
CA VAL A 101 16.31 26.73 -3.02
C VAL A 101 16.53 25.21 -2.86
N LYS A 102 17.34 24.78 -1.89
CA LYS A 102 17.58 23.34 -1.66
C LYS A 102 16.30 22.64 -1.18
N ALA A 103 15.53 23.31 -0.31
CA ALA A 103 14.23 22.80 0.14
C ALA A 103 13.25 22.59 -1.03
N GLN A 104 13.18 23.54 -1.97
CA GLN A 104 12.36 23.42 -3.17
C GLN A 104 12.81 22.26 -4.07
N VAL A 105 14.12 22.08 -4.27
CA VAL A 105 14.66 20.95 -5.06
C VAL A 105 14.30 19.61 -4.44
N LEU A 106 14.49 19.45 -3.12
CA LEU A 106 14.14 18.22 -2.41
C LEU A 106 12.64 17.94 -2.49
N HIS A 107 11.82 18.95 -2.20
CA HIS A 107 10.38 18.82 -2.27
C HIS A 107 9.90 18.50 -3.69
N ALA A 108 10.48 19.10 -4.73
CA ALA A 108 10.13 18.82 -6.12
C ALA A 108 10.49 17.38 -6.52
N ALA A 109 11.66 16.88 -6.13
CA ALA A 109 12.07 15.50 -6.42
C ALA A 109 11.14 14.47 -5.76
N LEU A 110 10.78 14.69 -4.49
CA LEU A 110 9.87 13.81 -3.76
C LEU A 110 8.44 13.89 -4.31
N GLU A 111 7.98 15.08 -4.70
CA GLU A 111 6.67 15.28 -5.33
C GLU A 111 6.57 14.61 -6.71
N LEU A 112 7.62 14.66 -7.52
CA LEU A 112 7.67 13.93 -8.80
C LEU A 112 7.56 12.42 -8.56
N SER A 113 8.32 11.88 -7.60
CA SER A 113 8.22 10.47 -7.22
C SER A 113 6.81 10.09 -6.75
N ARG A 114 6.15 10.97 -5.98
CA ARG A 114 4.76 10.76 -5.55
C ARG A 114 3.79 10.72 -6.74
N ARG A 115 3.92 11.64 -7.70
CA ARG A 115 3.08 11.68 -8.91
C ARG A 115 3.29 10.44 -9.79
N MET A 116 4.53 10.01 -9.98
CA MET A 116 4.82 8.77 -10.71
C MET A 116 4.15 7.55 -10.03
N ALA A 117 4.25 7.46 -8.70
CA ALA A 117 3.57 6.40 -7.95
C ALA A 117 2.03 6.49 -8.02
N GLU A 118 1.47 7.69 -8.22
CA GLU A 118 0.04 7.89 -8.45
C GLU A 118 -0.37 7.49 -9.86
N GLU A 119 0.43 7.82 -10.88
CA GLU A 119 0.23 7.35 -12.25
C GLU A 119 0.21 5.82 -12.32
N GLU A 120 1.20 5.15 -11.72
CA GLU A 120 1.23 3.68 -11.61
C GLU A 120 0.00 3.11 -10.87
N ARG A 121 -0.57 3.84 -9.90
CA ARG A 121 -1.82 3.44 -9.23
C ARG A 121 -3.04 3.61 -10.11
N GLU A 122 -3.08 4.65 -10.94
CA GLU A 122 -4.19 4.89 -11.88
C GLU A 122 -4.22 3.84 -13.00
N GLU A 123 -3.07 3.29 -13.38
CA GLU A 123 -2.95 2.19 -14.35
C GLU A 123 -3.42 0.83 -13.81
N ARG A 124 -3.58 0.68 -12.49
CA ARG A 124 -3.97 -0.61 -11.90
C ARG A 124 -5.39 -0.99 -12.32
N PRO A 125 -5.65 -2.29 -12.58
CA PRO A 125 -6.99 -2.73 -12.96
C PRO A 125 -8.03 -2.34 -11.91
N ARG A 126 -9.08 -1.65 -12.37
CA ARG A 126 -10.22 -1.27 -11.55
C ARG A 126 -11.24 -2.40 -11.53
N MET A 127 -11.56 -2.91 -10.35
CA MET A 127 -12.59 -3.93 -10.12
C MET A 127 -13.95 -3.27 -9.96
N ALA A 128 -14.48 -2.74 -11.07
CA ALA A 128 -15.75 -2.02 -11.08
C ALA A 128 -16.97 -2.93 -11.28
N SER A 129 -16.76 -4.19 -11.69
CA SER A 129 -17.84 -5.15 -11.92
C SER A 129 -17.37 -6.60 -11.71
N PRO A 130 -18.29 -7.55 -11.50
CA PRO A 130 -17.94 -8.97 -11.48
C PRO A 130 -17.24 -9.45 -12.77
N ALA A 131 -17.62 -8.87 -13.92
CA ALA A 131 -16.99 -9.16 -15.20
C ALA A 131 -15.50 -8.79 -15.22
N SER A 132 -15.09 -7.71 -14.56
CA SER A 132 -13.67 -7.34 -14.48
C SER A 132 -12.87 -8.31 -13.59
N VAL A 133 -13.52 -8.88 -12.57
CA VAL A 133 -12.92 -9.93 -11.72
C VAL A 133 -12.76 -11.23 -12.52
N ALA A 134 -13.80 -11.66 -13.23
CA ALA A 134 -13.73 -12.84 -14.08
C ALA A 134 -12.70 -12.70 -15.20
N ALA A 135 -12.64 -11.53 -15.85
CA ALA A 135 -11.65 -11.25 -16.88
C ALA A 135 -10.21 -11.28 -16.35
N LEU A 136 -9.98 -10.79 -15.12
CA LEU A 136 -8.68 -10.84 -14.46
C LEU A 136 -8.23 -12.28 -14.18
N LEU A 137 -9.16 -13.15 -13.78
CA LEU A 137 -8.87 -14.52 -13.37
C LEU A 137 -8.99 -15.55 -14.51
N ARG A 138 -9.41 -15.14 -15.71
CA ARG A 138 -9.76 -16.05 -16.82
C ARG A 138 -8.65 -17.06 -17.13
N ASP A 139 -7.42 -16.60 -17.26
CA ASP A 139 -6.28 -17.47 -17.62
C ASP A 139 -5.94 -18.46 -16.51
N ASP A 140 -6.12 -18.08 -15.25
CA ASP A 140 -5.93 -18.99 -14.12
C ASP A 140 -7.03 -20.03 -14.05
N VAL A 141 -8.28 -19.61 -14.21
CA VAL A 141 -9.47 -20.51 -14.22
C VAL A 141 -9.35 -21.58 -15.31
N LEU A 142 -8.82 -21.23 -16.49
CA LEU A 142 -8.61 -22.18 -17.58
C LEU A 142 -7.50 -23.21 -17.31
N ARG A 143 -6.54 -22.90 -16.44
CA ARG A 143 -5.38 -23.76 -16.16
C ARG A 143 -5.55 -24.60 -14.90
N LEU A 144 -6.42 -24.19 -13.98
CA LEU A 144 -6.54 -24.81 -12.67
C LEU A 144 -7.53 -25.98 -12.68
N GLU A 145 -7.00 -27.17 -12.44
CA GLU A 145 -7.79 -28.40 -12.31
C GLU A 145 -8.44 -28.56 -10.92
N ASN A 146 -8.02 -27.75 -9.95
CA ASN A 146 -8.52 -27.74 -8.58
C ASN A 146 -9.19 -26.41 -8.26
N GLU A 147 -10.11 -26.42 -7.28
CA GLU A 147 -10.67 -25.19 -6.71
C GLU A 147 -9.58 -24.38 -5.99
N VAL A 148 -9.59 -23.08 -6.22
CA VAL A 148 -8.69 -22.11 -5.64
C VAL A 148 -9.50 -20.91 -5.18
N PHE A 149 -9.24 -20.43 -3.98
CA PHE A 149 -9.89 -19.26 -3.41
C PHE A 149 -8.91 -18.10 -3.37
N TRP A 150 -9.32 -16.96 -3.92
CA TRP A 150 -8.56 -15.73 -3.96
C TRP A 150 -9.21 -14.63 -3.15
N VAL A 151 -8.37 -13.72 -2.65
CA VAL A 151 -8.78 -12.40 -2.19
C VAL A 151 -8.11 -11.32 -3.05
N LEU A 152 -8.95 -10.44 -3.59
CA LEU A 152 -8.55 -9.25 -4.33
C LEU A 152 -8.60 -8.07 -3.35
N LEU A 153 -7.45 -7.43 -3.15
CA LEU A 153 -7.29 -6.32 -2.22
C LEU A 153 -7.46 -5.02 -2.98
N LEU A 154 -8.35 -4.16 -2.51
CA LEU A 154 -8.75 -2.97 -3.25
C LEU A 154 -8.42 -1.69 -2.49
N ASP A 155 -8.01 -0.66 -3.24
CA ASP A 155 -7.96 0.70 -2.75
C ASP A 155 -9.36 1.35 -2.68
N ALA A 156 -9.43 2.58 -2.19
CA ALA A 156 -10.69 3.33 -2.05
C ALA A 156 -11.38 3.65 -3.40
N ARG A 157 -10.70 3.49 -4.53
CA ARG A 157 -11.23 3.65 -5.89
C ARG A 157 -11.54 2.30 -6.56
N HIS A 158 -11.49 1.22 -5.79
CA HIS A 158 -11.68 -0.17 -6.20
C HIS A 158 -10.64 -0.69 -7.18
N ARG A 159 -9.39 -0.21 -7.09
CA ARG A 159 -8.27 -0.73 -7.90
C ARG A 159 -7.48 -1.75 -7.11
N LEU A 160 -6.92 -2.73 -7.81
CA LEU A 160 -6.10 -3.76 -7.18
C LEU A 160 -4.86 -3.15 -6.52
N LEU A 161 -4.59 -3.56 -5.28
CA LEU A 161 -3.37 -3.18 -4.56
C LEU A 161 -2.19 -4.06 -4.96
N SER A 162 -2.47 -5.31 -5.31
CA SER A 162 -1.54 -6.36 -5.71
C SER A 162 -2.24 -7.34 -6.67
N PRO A 163 -1.51 -8.27 -7.32
CA PRO A 163 -2.13 -9.44 -7.94
C PRO A 163 -3.03 -10.20 -6.94
N PRO A 164 -4.03 -10.97 -7.43
CA PRO A 164 -4.92 -11.76 -6.59
C PRO A 164 -4.15 -12.64 -5.60
N ASN A 165 -4.46 -12.53 -4.31
CA ASN A 165 -3.80 -13.29 -3.26
C ASN A 165 -4.48 -14.63 -3.08
N LEU A 166 -3.71 -15.71 -3.12
CA LEU A 166 -4.23 -17.05 -2.88
C LEU A 166 -4.46 -17.29 -1.39
N VAL A 167 -5.67 -17.71 -1.03
CA VAL A 167 -6.04 -18.04 0.36
C VAL A 167 -5.95 -19.55 0.58
N THR A 168 -6.52 -20.35 -0.31
CA THR A 168 -6.45 -21.82 -0.24
C THR A 168 -6.49 -22.46 -1.64
N ARG A 169 -6.00 -23.71 -1.74
CA ARG A 169 -6.13 -24.61 -2.90
C ARG A 169 -6.70 -25.95 -2.44
N GLY A 170 -7.61 -26.53 -3.23
CA GLY A 170 -8.30 -27.78 -2.94
C GLY A 170 -9.80 -27.55 -2.67
N LEU A 171 -10.56 -28.64 -2.50
CA LEU A 171 -12.00 -28.61 -2.22
C LEU A 171 -12.33 -27.56 -1.16
N LEU A 172 -13.26 -26.65 -1.46
CA LEU A 172 -13.79 -25.64 -0.54
C LEU A 172 -14.63 -26.29 0.57
N ASP A 173 -14.02 -27.12 1.39
CA ASP A 173 -14.60 -27.45 2.68
C ASP A 173 -14.64 -26.17 3.51
N SER A 174 -15.80 -25.87 4.08
CA SER A 174 -16.08 -24.67 4.88
C SER A 174 -15.14 -24.44 6.09
N SER A 175 -14.25 -25.41 6.39
CA SER A 175 -13.18 -25.30 7.38
C SER A 175 -11.89 -24.65 6.88
N LEU A 176 -11.68 -24.49 5.56
CA LEU A 176 -10.39 -24.06 4.99
C LEU A 176 -10.28 -22.55 4.76
N VAL A 177 -11.40 -21.84 4.53
CA VAL A 177 -11.39 -20.39 4.33
C VAL A 177 -11.79 -19.67 5.62
N HIS A 178 -10.79 -19.29 6.42
CA HIS A 178 -11.01 -18.54 7.66
C HIS A 178 -10.91 -17.03 7.40
N PRO A 179 -11.80 -16.19 7.96
CA PRO A 179 -11.69 -14.73 7.85
C PRO A 179 -10.33 -14.15 8.25
N ARG A 180 -9.59 -14.85 9.12
CA ARG A 180 -8.28 -14.39 9.60
C ARG A 180 -7.25 -14.40 8.47
N GLU A 181 -7.32 -15.36 7.56
CA GLU A 181 -6.38 -15.48 6.44
C GLU A 181 -6.69 -14.42 5.37
N VAL A 182 -7.99 -14.20 5.08
CA VAL A 182 -8.46 -13.18 4.14
C VAL A 182 -8.10 -11.77 4.63
N PHE A 183 -8.45 -11.44 5.87
CA PHE A 183 -8.28 -10.08 6.39
C PHE A 183 -6.86 -9.79 6.90
N ARG A 184 -6.02 -10.80 7.17
CA ARG A 184 -4.59 -10.57 7.50
C ARG A 184 -3.90 -9.81 6.39
N GLU A 185 -4.06 -10.24 5.14
CA GLU A 185 -3.40 -9.58 4.02
C GLU A 185 -4.03 -8.23 3.68
N ALA A 186 -5.36 -8.12 3.83
CA ALA A 186 -6.07 -6.85 3.68
C ALA A 186 -5.55 -5.76 4.63
N VAL A 187 -5.33 -6.11 5.90
CA VAL A 187 -4.75 -5.19 6.89
C VAL A 187 -3.30 -4.83 6.54
N ARG A 188 -2.46 -5.82 6.22
CA ARG A 188 -1.05 -5.60 5.85
C ARG A 188 -0.90 -4.69 4.64
N SER A 189 -1.79 -4.82 3.66
CA SER A 189 -1.78 -4.04 2.43
C SER A 189 -2.56 -2.71 2.53
N SER A 190 -3.13 -2.39 3.71
CA SER A 190 -4.00 -1.21 3.90
C SER A 190 -5.15 -1.16 2.88
N ALA A 191 -5.79 -2.30 2.64
CA ALA A 191 -6.93 -2.42 1.74
C ALA A 191 -8.15 -1.66 2.29
N ALA A 192 -8.79 -0.87 1.44
CA ALA A 192 -10.04 -0.19 1.77
C ALA A 192 -11.25 -1.13 1.69
N ALA A 193 -11.15 -2.17 0.85
CA ALA A 193 -12.16 -3.18 0.67
C ALA A 193 -11.56 -4.45 0.04
N VAL A 194 -12.31 -5.54 0.04
CA VAL A 194 -11.92 -6.79 -0.60
C VAL A 194 -13.04 -7.34 -1.49
N ILE A 195 -12.64 -8.05 -2.54
CA ILE A 195 -13.51 -8.99 -3.26
C ILE A 195 -12.91 -10.38 -3.08
N VAL A 196 -13.75 -11.38 -2.87
CA VAL A 196 -13.29 -12.78 -2.91
C VAL A 196 -13.78 -13.45 -4.19
N ALA A 197 -13.01 -14.43 -4.66
CA ALA A 197 -13.38 -15.20 -5.82
C ALA A 197 -12.87 -16.62 -5.70
N HIS A 198 -13.55 -17.57 -6.33
CA HIS A 198 -13.01 -18.91 -6.50
C HIS A 198 -13.45 -19.50 -7.84
N ASN A 199 -12.72 -20.51 -8.30
CA ASN A 199 -13.06 -21.22 -9.52
C ASN A 199 -13.81 -22.52 -9.23
N HIS A 200 -14.77 -22.87 -10.09
CA HIS A 200 -15.32 -24.22 -10.18
C HIS A 200 -14.80 -24.91 -11.45
N PRO A 201 -13.84 -25.86 -11.35
CA PRO A 201 -13.33 -26.61 -12.50
C PRO A 201 -14.43 -27.42 -13.24
N SER A 202 -15.53 -27.73 -12.55
CA SER A 202 -16.69 -28.43 -13.12
C SER A 202 -17.40 -27.64 -14.22
N GLY A 203 -17.21 -26.31 -14.27
CA GLY A 203 -17.89 -25.41 -15.21
C GLY A 203 -19.24 -24.87 -14.73
N ASP A 204 -19.79 -25.38 -13.61
CA ASP A 204 -21.04 -24.87 -13.04
C ASP A 204 -20.76 -23.72 -12.06
N PRO A 205 -21.24 -22.49 -12.31
CA PRO A 205 -20.99 -21.35 -11.42
C PRO A 205 -21.98 -21.27 -10.25
N GLU A 206 -22.89 -22.23 -10.08
CA GLU A 206 -23.84 -22.24 -8.98
C GLU A 206 -23.12 -22.44 -7.62
N PRO A 207 -23.39 -21.59 -6.60
CA PRO A 207 -22.74 -21.71 -5.31
C PRO A 207 -23.20 -22.92 -4.51
N SER A 208 -22.25 -23.54 -3.82
CA SER A 208 -22.54 -24.52 -2.79
C SER A 208 -23.06 -23.86 -1.50
N ALA A 209 -23.66 -24.66 -0.62
CA ALA A 209 -24.00 -24.21 0.73
C ALA A 209 -22.76 -23.75 1.53
N GLY A 210 -21.60 -24.35 1.25
CA GLY A 210 -20.30 -23.97 1.81
C GLY A 210 -19.88 -22.56 1.41
N ASP A 211 -20.01 -22.22 0.13
CA ASP A 211 -19.69 -20.89 -0.41
C ASP A 211 -20.53 -19.82 0.27
N LEU A 212 -21.84 -20.04 0.36
CA LEU A 212 -22.76 -19.12 1.01
C LEU A 212 -22.41 -18.95 2.51
N ALA A 213 -22.06 -20.04 3.20
CA ALA A 213 -21.68 -20.01 4.61
C ALA A 213 -20.36 -19.26 4.85
N VAL A 214 -19.33 -19.52 4.04
CA VAL A 214 -18.05 -18.81 4.08
C VAL A 214 -18.25 -17.33 3.80
N THR A 215 -19.02 -16.99 2.77
CA THR A 215 -19.29 -15.59 2.41
C THR A 215 -19.97 -14.84 3.54
N ARG A 216 -20.99 -15.43 4.18
CA ARG A 216 -21.65 -14.81 5.35
C ARG A 216 -20.66 -14.52 6.49
N LYS A 217 -19.76 -15.45 6.79
CA LYS A 217 -18.70 -15.24 7.81
C LYS A 217 -17.75 -14.10 7.42
N LEU A 218 -17.38 -14.02 6.14
CA LEU A 218 -16.49 -12.96 5.63
C LEU A 218 -17.17 -11.58 5.63
N ILE A 219 -18.45 -11.50 5.27
CA ILE A 219 -19.25 -10.26 5.35
C ILE A 219 -19.25 -9.76 6.80
N ALA A 220 -19.56 -10.63 7.78
CA ALA A 220 -19.59 -10.26 9.19
C ALA A 220 -18.21 -9.80 9.69
N ALA A 221 -17.15 -10.54 9.37
CA ALA A 221 -15.79 -10.18 9.77
C ALA A 221 -15.31 -8.87 9.13
N GLY A 222 -15.61 -8.64 7.85
CA GLY A 222 -15.23 -7.42 7.15
C GLY A 222 -15.83 -6.16 7.78
N ARG A 223 -17.05 -6.26 8.31
CA ARG A 223 -17.68 -5.16 9.06
C ARG A 223 -16.97 -4.86 10.37
N ILE A 224 -16.64 -5.89 11.14
CA ILE A 224 -15.91 -5.72 12.41
C ILE A 224 -14.55 -5.04 12.17
N MET A 225 -13.89 -5.40 11.07
CA MET A 225 -12.57 -4.88 10.70
C MET A 225 -12.61 -3.53 9.97
N ASP A 226 -13.81 -3.02 9.64
CA ASP A 226 -14.02 -1.88 8.73
C ASP A 226 -13.33 -2.03 7.35
N ILE A 227 -13.31 -3.27 6.84
CA ILE A 227 -12.83 -3.64 5.50
C ILE A 227 -13.94 -4.43 4.83
N ARG A 228 -14.77 -3.75 4.03
CA ARG A 228 -15.97 -4.37 3.44
C ARG A 228 -15.63 -5.44 2.41
N LEU A 229 -16.36 -6.56 2.45
CA LEU A 229 -16.43 -7.50 1.34
C LEU A 229 -17.43 -6.94 0.31
N LEU A 230 -16.96 -6.60 -0.89
CA LEU A 230 -17.81 -5.99 -1.91
C LEU A 230 -18.57 -7.01 -2.76
N ASP A 231 -17.99 -8.20 -2.94
CA ASP A 231 -18.61 -9.29 -3.68
C ASP A 231 -17.91 -10.62 -3.42
N HIS A 232 -18.57 -11.70 -3.83
CA HIS A 232 -17.99 -13.02 -4.02
C HIS A 232 -18.31 -13.50 -5.44
N VAL A 233 -17.26 -13.67 -6.25
CA VAL A 233 -17.39 -14.05 -7.67
C VAL A 233 -16.93 -15.49 -7.89
N ILE A 234 -17.83 -16.34 -8.35
CA ILE A 234 -17.54 -17.72 -8.74
C ILE A 234 -17.19 -17.71 -10.22
N CYS A 235 -15.98 -18.09 -10.58
CA CYS A 235 -15.46 -18.07 -11.94
C CYS A 235 -15.47 -19.49 -12.53
N VAL A 236 -15.84 -19.61 -13.80
CA VAL A 236 -15.86 -20.88 -14.53
C VAL A 236 -15.26 -20.71 -15.92
N PRO A 237 -14.75 -21.78 -16.55
CA PRO A 237 -14.44 -21.75 -17.97
C PRO A 237 -15.65 -21.25 -18.76
N ARG A 238 -15.40 -20.43 -19.79
CA ARG A 238 -16.47 -19.83 -20.58
C ARG A 238 -17.30 -20.92 -21.26
N ASP A 239 -18.59 -20.98 -20.91
CA ASP A 239 -19.54 -21.92 -21.51
C ASP A 239 -19.81 -21.56 -22.97
N ALA A 240 -19.70 -22.53 -23.87
CA ALA A 240 -19.79 -22.29 -25.32
C ALA A 240 -21.22 -21.95 -25.80
N GLY A 241 -22.25 -22.35 -25.06
CA GLY A 241 -23.65 -22.11 -25.43
C GLY A 241 -24.21 -20.80 -24.88
N THR A 242 -24.02 -20.58 -23.59
CA THR A 242 -24.53 -19.44 -22.82
C THR A 242 -23.56 -18.26 -22.76
N GLY A 243 -22.26 -18.50 -23.04
CA GLY A 243 -21.21 -17.49 -22.92
C GLY A 243 -20.88 -17.11 -21.48
N ARG A 244 -21.48 -17.78 -20.49
CA ARG A 244 -21.30 -17.49 -19.06
C ARG A 244 -19.92 -17.93 -18.60
N GLU A 245 -19.21 -17.05 -17.90
CA GLU A 245 -17.88 -17.33 -17.34
C GLU A 245 -17.79 -17.03 -15.84
N TYR A 246 -18.90 -16.57 -15.22
CA TYR A 246 -18.97 -16.34 -13.77
C TYR A 246 -20.41 -16.27 -13.22
N LEU A 247 -20.51 -16.26 -11.89
CA LEU A 247 -21.67 -15.82 -11.10
C LEU A 247 -21.17 -14.87 -9.99
N SER A 248 -21.88 -13.78 -9.76
CA SER A 248 -21.65 -12.89 -8.61
C SER A 248 -22.75 -13.11 -7.59
N LEU A 249 -22.38 -13.44 -6.35
CA LEU A 249 -23.37 -13.63 -5.27
C LEU A 249 -24.14 -12.35 -4.98
N ARG A 250 -23.48 -11.17 -5.10
CA ARG A 250 -24.14 -9.87 -4.92
C ARG A 250 -25.11 -9.57 -6.05
N ALA A 251 -24.68 -9.70 -7.30
CA ALA A 251 -25.51 -9.37 -8.46
C ALA A 251 -26.70 -10.33 -8.62
N ALA A 252 -26.54 -11.60 -8.22
CA ALA A 252 -27.60 -12.59 -8.19
C ALA A 252 -28.57 -12.42 -7.00
N GLY A 253 -28.29 -11.50 -6.06
CA GLY A 253 -29.13 -11.27 -4.88
C GLY A 253 -29.15 -12.43 -3.88
N LEU A 254 -28.14 -13.31 -3.93
CA LEU A 254 -28.09 -14.52 -3.09
C LEU A 254 -27.68 -14.22 -1.65
N LEU A 255 -26.99 -13.11 -1.42
CA LEU A 255 -26.58 -12.63 -0.10
C LEU A 255 -26.65 -11.11 -0.03
N ASN A 256 -26.94 -10.60 1.16
CA ASN A 256 -26.88 -9.17 1.43
C ASN A 256 -25.49 -8.79 1.97
N PHE A 257 -24.75 -8.02 1.17
CA PHE A 257 -23.42 -7.52 1.53
C PHE A 257 -23.50 -6.25 2.42
N GLU A 258 -24.67 -5.62 2.52
CA GLU A 258 -24.93 -4.39 3.29
C GLU A 258 -25.56 -4.66 4.68
N GLU A 259 -26.38 -5.70 4.87
CA GLU A 259 -27.20 -5.92 6.10
C GLU A 259 -26.44 -6.43 7.33
N GLY A 260 -26.36 -5.59 8.37
CA GLY A 260 -26.11 -6.00 9.75
C GLY A 260 -27.17 -6.98 10.26
N SER A 261 -26.77 -7.86 11.17
CA SER A 261 -27.70 -8.73 11.88
C SER A 261 -28.66 -7.91 12.73
N GLU A 262 -29.84 -7.59 12.21
CA GLU A 262 -31.03 -7.37 13.03
C GLU A 262 -31.85 -8.65 12.98
N GLY A 263 -31.75 -9.46 14.04
CA GLY A 263 -32.36 -10.78 14.07
C GLY A 263 -32.07 -11.57 15.35
N CYS A 264 -32.24 -10.94 16.50
CA CYS A 264 -32.59 -11.62 17.75
C CYS A 264 -33.80 -10.87 18.32
N GLY A 265 -34.98 -11.31 17.92
CA GLY A 265 -36.24 -11.08 18.62
C GLY A 265 -36.68 -12.38 19.26
#